data_AF-A0A1H4G2Z4-F1
#
_entry.id   AF-A0A1H4G2Z4-F1
#
_cell.length_a   1.000
_cell.length_b   1.000
_cell.length_c   1.000
_cell.angle_alpha   90.00
_cell.angle_beta   90.00
_cell.angle_gamma   90.00
#
_symmetry.space_group_name_H-M   'P 1'
#
loop_
_entity.id
_entity.type
_entity.pdbx_description
1 polymer ?
#
loop_
_entity_poly.entity_id
_entity_poly.type
_entity_poly.pdbx_seq_one_letter_code
_entity_poly.pdbx_strand_id
1 'polypeptide(L)'
;MEVAKDIVGSVLTSSEHQFVGSATNPNPVVLTLIFSAKESLFKALYPEVGCYFDFHAARIKEINFVNCQITLELIQELGPTLRVGTHFSGVFELDSTKVFTIIT
;
A
#
# COMPACT_ATOMS: atom_id res chain seq x y z
N MET A 1 -5.09 3.38 22.61
CA MET A 1 -4.93 4.19 21.38
C MET A 1 -3.45 4.36 21.01
N GLU A 2 -2.62 3.32 21.16
CA GLU A 2 -1.16 3.43 20.99
C GLU A 2 -0.69 2.74 19.70
N VAL A 3 -1.21 1.55 19.42
CA VAL A 3 -0.82 0.70 18.29
C VAL A 3 -1.06 1.35 16.91
N ALA A 4 -2.09 2.19 16.76
CA ALA A 4 -2.43 2.79 15.47
C ALA A 4 -1.42 3.85 14.99
N LYS A 5 -0.73 4.56 15.90
CA LYS A 5 0.23 5.61 15.52
C LYS A 5 1.55 5.02 15.00
N ASP A 6 1.99 3.90 15.56
CA ASP A 6 3.23 3.23 15.13
C ASP A 6 3.07 2.54 13.76
N ILE A 7 1.87 2.03 13.46
CA ILE A 7 1.55 1.46 12.14
C ILE A 7 1.58 2.55 11.07
N VAL A 8 1.06 3.75 11.34
CA VAL A 8 1.03 4.85 10.36
C VAL A 8 2.42 5.23 9.89
N GLY A 9 3.37 5.43 10.82
CA GLY A 9 4.76 5.78 10.47
C GLY A 9 5.53 4.66 9.79
N SER A 10 5.14 3.40 10.00
CA SER A 10 5.78 2.24 9.37
C SER A 10 5.16 1.86 8.02
N VAL A 11 3.90 2.25 7.75
CA VAL A 11 3.15 1.86 6.55
C VAL A 11 3.09 2.99 5.53
N LEU A 12 2.89 4.24 5.98
CA LEU A 12 2.73 5.38 5.08
C LEU A 12 4.06 6.03 4.76
N THR A 13 4.32 6.18 3.46
CA THR A 13 5.29 7.11 2.91
C THR A 13 4.76 8.55 2.99
N SER A 14 5.66 9.54 2.96
CA SER A 14 5.27 10.96 2.94
C SER A 14 4.28 11.29 1.81
N SER A 15 4.41 10.64 0.64
CA SER A 15 3.49 10.82 -0.50
C SER A 15 2.08 10.27 -0.28
N GLU A 16 1.88 9.37 0.69
CA GLU A 16 0.58 8.73 0.91
C GLU A 16 -0.31 9.50 1.89
N HIS A 17 0.27 10.46 2.61
CA HIS A 17 -0.45 11.30 3.55
C HIS A 17 -1.60 12.06 2.88
N GLN A 18 -1.45 12.43 1.60
CA GLN A 18 -2.50 13.07 0.82
C GLN A 18 -3.77 12.21 0.64
N PHE A 19 -3.63 10.88 0.63
CA PHE A 19 -4.78 9.97 0.45
C PHE A 19 -5.56 9.78 1.74
N VAL A 20 -4.86 9.74 2.87
CA VAL A 20 -5.47 9.55 4.20
C VAL A 20 -5.97 10.86 4.83
N GLY A 21 -5.72 12.01 4.19
CA GLY A 21 -6.10 13.32 4.69
C GLY A 21 -5.02 13.94 5.57
N SER A 22 -5.19 13.88 6.90
CA SER A 22 -4.22 14.46 7.84
C SER A 22 -3.31 13.39 8.44
N ALA A 23 -2.01 13.69 8.55
CA ALA A 23 -1.06 12.87 9.31
C ALA A 23 -1.46 12.67 10.78
N THR A 24 -2.13 13.67 11.38
CA THR A 24 -2.55 13.64 12.78
C THR A 24 -3.90 12.98 13.01
N ASN A 25 -4.70 12.81 11.95
CA ASN A 25 -6.01 12.16 11.99
C ASN A 25 -6.31 11.51 10.63
N PRO A 26 -5.62 10.40 10.31
CA PRO A 26 -5.80 9.73 9.03
C PRO A 26 -7.17 9.08 8.96
N ASN A 27 -7.78 9.06 7.77
CA ASN A 27 -8.98 8.28 7.53
C ASN A 27 -8.66 6.79 7.76
N PRO A 28 -9.29 6.13 8.75
CA PRO A 28 -8.94 4.76 9.13
C PRO A 28 -9.23 3.76 8.01
N VAL A 29 -10.29 3.97 7.21
CA VAL A 29 -10.63 3.10 6.09
C VAL A 29 -9.57 3.16 5.01
N VAL A 30 -9.12 4.37 4.65
CA VAL A 30 -8.07 4.54 3.65
C VAL A 30 -6.74 4.00 4.15
N LEU A 31 -6.40 4.21 5.42
CA LEU A 31 -5.20 3.63 6.04
C LEU A 31 -5.22 2.10 5.97
N THR A 32 -6.33 1.46 6.33
CA THR A 32 -6.49 0.01 6.23
C THR A 32 -6.41 -0.48 4.79
N LEU A 33 -6.94 0.27 3.83
CA LEU A 33 -6.82 -0.04 2.40
C LEU A 33 -5.35 0.00 1.93
N ILE A 34 -4.62 1.07 2.27
CA ILE A 34 -3.20 1.19 1.92
C ILE A 34 -2.39 0.05 2.52
N PHE A 35 -2.62 -0.25 3.81
CA PHE A 35 -1.98 -1.37 4.50
C PHE A 35 -2.25 -2.70 3.76
N SER A 36 -3.51 -3.00 3.49
CA SER A 36 -3.92 -4.25 2.84
C SER A 36 -3.33 -4.38 1.43
N ALA A 37 -3.29 -3.28 0.66
CA ALA A 37 -2.74 -3.28 -0.68
C ALA A 37 -1.22 -3.53 -0.68
N LYS A 38 -0.48 -2.88 0.23
CA LYS A 38 0.97 -3.12 0.37
C LYS A 38 1.28 -4.52 0.89
N GLU A 39 0.47 -5.05 1.79
CA GLU A 39 0.61 -6.44 2.26
C GLU A 39 0.38 -7.44 1.12
N SER A 40 -0.65 -7.22 0.28
CA SER A 40 -0.88 -8.02 -0.93
C SER A 40 0.29 -7.94 -1.92
N LEU A 41 0.86 -6.74 -2.14
CA LEU A 41 2.05 -6.57 -2.98
C LEU A 41 3.25 -7.34 -2.41
N PHE A 42 3.48 -7.24 -1.09
CA PHE A 42 4.55 -8.00 -0.42
C PHE A 42 4.40 -9.50 -0.69
N LYS A 43 3.21 -10.05 -0.47
CA LYS A 43 2.92 -11.48 -0.72
C LYS A 43 3.13 -11.87 -2.18
N ALA A 44 2.79 -10.99 -3.12
CA ALA A 44 2.95 -11.23 -4.56
C ALA A 44 4.43 -11.25 -4.99
N LEU A 45 5.25 -10.35 -4.46
CA LEU A 45 6.66 -10.21 -4.86
C LEU A 45 7.63 -11.06 -4.04
N TYR A 46 7.29 -11.43 -2.80
CA TYR A 46 8.18 -12.19 -1.92
C TYR A 46 8.74 -13.49 -2.55
N PRO A 47 7.97 -14.28 -3.33
CA PRO A 47 8.49 -15.46 -4.02
C PRO A 47 9.59 -15.16 -5.05
N GLU A 48 9.58 -13.98 -5.68
CA GLU A 48 10.58 -13.55 -6.67
C GLU A 48 11.77 -12.85 -5.99
N VAL A 49 11.51 -11.98 -5.01
CA VAL A 49 12.54 -11.19 -4.32
C VAL A 49 13.39 -12.08 -3.40
N GLY A 50 12.77 -13.07 -2.74
CA GLY A 50 13.45 -14.04 -1.89
C GLY A 50 14.05 -13.48 -0.59
N CYS A 51 13.81 -12.20 -0.27
CA CYS A 51 14.20 -11.56 0.97
C CYS A 51 13.13 -10.57 1.46
N TYR A 52 13.24 -10.18 2.73
CA TYR A 52 12.33 -9.20 3.32
C TYR A 52 12.57 -7.79 2.77
N PHE A 53 11.47 -7.10 2.43
CA PHE A 53 11.42 -5.67 2.16
C PHE A 53 10.21 -5.06 2.86
N ASP A 54 10.33 -3.81 3.31
CA ASP A 54 9.30 -3.15 4.10
C ASP A 54 8.25 -2.42 3.24
N PHE A 55 7.25 -1.83 3.90
CA PHE A 55 6.19 -1.06 3.25
C PHE A 55 6.67 0.23 2.58
N HIS A 56 7.90 0.68 2.82
CA HIS A 56 8.51 1.83 2.15
C HIS A 56 9.18 1.43 0.84
N ALA A 57 9.20 0.15 0.46
CA ALA A 57 9.64 -0.28 -0.86
C ALA A 57 8.69 0.17 -1.98
N ALA A 58 7.41 0.40 -1.64
CA ALA A 58 6.38 0.84 -2.57
C ALA A 58 5.53 1.98 -1.99
N ARG A 59 4.95 2.79 -2.87
CA ARG A 59 3.95 3.81 -2.53
C ARG A 59 2.67 3.60 -3.32
N ILE A 60 1.56 4.07 -2.79
CA ILE A 60 0.34 4.27 -3.57
C ILE A 60 0.57 5.44 -4.53
N LYS A 61 0.34 5.18 -5.81
CA LYS A 61 0.34 6.17 -6.87
C LYS A 61 -1.05 6.75 -7.09
N GLU A 62 -2.07 5.92 -7.05
CA GLU A 62 -3.47 6.33 -7.29
C GLU A 62 -4.45 5.41 -6.56
N ILE A 63 -5.56 6.00 -6.08
CA ILE A 63 -6.73 5.25 -5.59
C ILE A 63 -7.96 5.80 -6.32
N ASN A 64 -8.64 4.94 -7.06
CA ASN A 64 -9.89 5.25 -7.72
C ASN A 64 -11.05 4.52 -7.01
N PHE A 65 -11.78 5.26 -6.18
CA PHE A 65 -12.94 4.73 -5.44
C PHE A 65 -14.17 4.48 -6.30
N VAL A 66 -14.27 5.08 -7.49
CA VAL A 66 -15.40 4.86 -8.40
C VAL A 66 -15.28 3.49 -9.07
N ASN A 67 -14.06 3.15 -9.49
CA ASN A 67 -13.76 1.90 -10.19
C ASN A 67 -13.19 0.81 -9.27
N CYS A 68 -13.04 1.11 -7.98
CA CYS A 68 -12.45 0.20 -6.99
C CYS A 68 -11.03 -0.28 -7.38
N GLN A 69 -10.20 0.64 -7.90
CA GLN A 69 -8.85 0.35 -8.38
C GLN A 69 -7.79 1.08 -7.57
N ILE A 70 -6.64 0.43 -7.39
CA ILE A 70 -5.47 0.98 -6.69
C ILE A 70 -4.22 0.70 -7.51
N THR A 71 -3.33 1.68 -7.59
CA THR A 71 -2.05 1.55 -8.29
C THR A 71 -0.92 1.77 -7.30
N LEU A 72 0.03 0.83 -7.25
CA LEU A 72 1.25 0.93 -6.46
C LEU A 72 2.46 1.14 -7.39
N GLU A 73 3.47 1.81 -6.88
CA GLU A 73 4.73 2.06 -7.57
C GLU A 73 5.90 1.69 -6.66
N LEU A 74 6.86 0.92 -7.16
CA LEU A 74 8.11 0.68 -6.44
C LEU A 74 8.94 1.96 -6.38
N ILE A 75 9.41 2.26 -5.18
CA ILE A 75 10.35 3.36 -4.92
C ILE A 75 11.72 2.87 -4.45
N GLN A 76 11.87 1.55 -4.34
CA GLN A 76 13.15 0.87 -4.10
C GLN A 76 13.34 -0.22 -5.15
N GLU A 77 14.60 -0.52 -5.46
CA GLU A 77 14.94 -1.65 -6.32
C GLU A 77 14.93 -2.95 -5.52
N LEU A 78 14.11 -3.91 -5.95
CA LEU A 78 13.95 -5.20 -5.27
C LEU A 78 14.54 -6.38 -6.08
N GLY A 79 15.04 -6.10 -7.29
CA GLY A 79 15.70 -7.10 -8.12
C GLY A 79 15.94 -6.62 -9.55
N PRO A 80 16.51 -7.48 -10.41
CA PRO A 80 16.86 -7.12 -11.79
C PRO A 80 15.66 -6.68 -12.64
N THR A 81 14.50 -7.28 -12.38
CA THR A 81 13.19 -7.09 -13.02
C THR A 81 12.31 -6.08 -12.26
N LEU A 82 12.46 -6.02 -10.94
CA LEU A 82 11.70 -5.18 -10.02
C LEU A 82 12.46 -3.88 -9.70
N ARG A 83 12.51 -3.00 -10.70
CA ARG A 83 13.16 -1.69 -10.61
C ARG A 83 12.26 -0.62 -10.01
N VAL A 84 12.87 0.47 -9.56
CA VAL A 84 12.16 1.70 -9.18
C VAL A 84 11.30 2.17 -10.35
N GLY A 85 10.06 2.57 -10.04
CA GLY A 85 9.08 3.02 -11.03
C GLY A 85 8.28 1.88 -11.67
N THR A 86 8.50 0.61 -11.31
CA THR A 86 7.60 -0.47 -11.70
C THR A 86 6.23 -0.27 -11.06
N HIS A 87 5.18 -0.45 -11.85
CA HIS A 87 3.80 -0.26 -11.42
C HIS A 87 3.08 -1.59 -11.24
N PHE A 88 2.23 -1.63 -10.22
CA PHE A 88 1.34 -2.75 -9.95
C PHE A 88 -0.08 -2.24 -9.88
N SER A 89 -0.98 -2.92 -10.58
CA SER A 89 -2.40 -2.57 -10.56
C SER A 89 -3.11 -3.49 -9.60
N GLY A 90 -4.13 -2.99 -8.94
CA GLY A 90 -4.92 -3.79 -8.03
C GLY A 90 -6.36 -3.36 -8.01
N VAL A 91 -7.19 -4.27 -7.53
CA VAL A 91 -8.60 -4.01 -7.23
C VAL A 91 -8.81 -4.16 -5.74
N PHE A 92 -9.76 -3.40 -5.21
CA PHE A 92 -10.13 -3.48 -3.82
C PHE A 92 -11.64 -3.53 -3.62
N GLU A 93 -12.07 -4.10 -2.51
CA GLU A 93 -13.46 -4.05 -2.08
C GLU A 93 -13.50 -3.54 -0.63
N LEU A 94 -14.39 -2.59 -0.38
CA LEU A 94 -14.63 -2.03 0.95
C LEU A 94 -16.03 -2.45 1.39
N ASP A 95 -16.10 -3.15 2.51
CA ASP A 95 -17.33 -3.39 3.25
C ASP A 95 -17.23 -2.69 4.63
N SER A 96 -18.37 -2.54 5.30
CA SER A 96 -18.55 -1.97 6.63
C SER A 96 -17.55 -2.44 7.69
N THR A 97 -16.96 -3.63 7.52
CA THR A 97 -15.99 -4.21 8.48
C THR A 97 -14.72 -4.78 7.85
N LYS A 98 -14.61 -4.80 6.51
CA LYS A 98 -13.55 -5.55 5.82
C LYS A 98 -13.01 -4.79 4.61
N VAL A 99 -11.73 -5.01 4.34
CA VAL A 99 -11.05 -4.58 3.13
C VAL A 99 -10.46 -5.80 2.45
N PHE A 100 -10.75 -5.98 1.16
CA PHE A 100 -10.11 -6.98 0.31
C PHE A 100 -9.26 -6.28 -0.74
N THR A 101 -8.06 -6.81 -1.01
CA THR A 101 -7.11 -6.25 -1.97
C THR A 101 -6.43 -7.36 -2.78
N ILE A 102 -6.48 -7.23 -4.11
CA ILE A 102 -5.79 -8.10 -5.05
C ILE A 102 -4.87 -7.23 -5.89
N ILE A 103 -3.59 -7.63 -6.00
CA ILE A 103 -2.56 -6.93 -6.77
C ILE A 103 -2.07 -7.84 -7.91
N THR A 104 -1.84 -7.28 -9.09
CA THR A 104 -1.40 -7.93 -10.33
C THR A 104 -0.30 -7.14 -11.01
#